data_AF-A0A067KUN0-F1
#
_entry.id   AF-A0A067KUN0-F1
#
_cell.length_a   1.000
_cell.length_b   1.000
_cell.length_c   1.000
_cell.angle_alpha   90.00
_cell.angle_beta   90.00
_cell.angle_gamma   90.00
#
_symmetry.space_group_name_H-M   'P 1'
#
loop_
_entity.id
_entity.type
_entity.pdbx_description
1 polymer ?
#
loop_
_entity_poly.entity_id
_entity_poly.type
_entity_poly.pdbx_seq_one_letter_code
_entity_poly.pdbx_strand_id
1 'polypeptide(L)' 'MQQKIVLKVDMKCNRCRTEALKVVAKADGVNFLGLEGQNKEKVVVIGDGVDAVNLATNLRKKVGHTEIISVAAHDSK' A
#
# COMPACT_ATOMS: atom_id res chain seq x y z
N MET A 1 6.01 4.32 16.39
CA MET A 1 4.65 4.88 16.21
C MET A 1 4.07 4.28 14.95
N GLN A 2 3.01 3.48 15.06
CA GLN A 2 2.41 2.83 13.90
C GLN A 2 1.72 3.86 13.01
N GLN A 3 1.70 3.58 11.70
CA GLN A 3 1.10 4.42 10.67
C GLN A 3 0.14 3.59 9.84
N LYS A 4 -0.99 4.19 9.47
CA LYS A 4 -1.91 3.67 8.45
C LYS A 4 -1.73 4.47 7.17
N ILE A 5 -1.33 3.80 6.11
CA ILE A 5 -1.11 4.36 4.78
C ILE A 5 -2.17 3.80 3.84
N VAL A 6 -2.82 4.67 3.07
CA VAL A 6 -3.78 4.27 2.04
C VAL A 6 -3.28 4.75 0.69
N LEU A 7 -3.10 3.82 -0.24
CA LEU A 7 -2.60 4.04 -1.58
C LEU A 7 -3.67 3.63 -2.59
N LYS A 8 -3.99 4.49 -3.56
CA LYS A 8 -4.82 4.08 -4.71
C LYS A 8 -3.89 3.64 -5.83
N VAL A 9 -4.06 2.42 -6.34
CA VAL A 9 -3.21 1.84 -7.39
C VAL A 9 -4.09 1.38 -8.54
N ASP A 10 -3.73 1.78 -9.76
CA ASP A 10 -4.36 1.28 -10.98
C ASP A 10 -3.96 -0.18 -11.22
N MET A 11 -4.80 -1.11 -10.77
CA MET A 11 -4.61 -2.56 -10.86
C MET A 11 -5.62 -3.16 -11.83
N LYS A 12 -5.29 -3.17 -13.13
CA LYS A 12 -6.18 -3.62 -14.21
C LYS A 12 -6.43 -5.13 -14.25
N CYS A 13 -5.64 -5.93 -13.53
CA CYS A 13 -5.65 -7.39 -13.64
C CYS A 13 -5.41 -8.09 -12.30
N ASN A 14 -5.81 -9.36 -12.17
CA ASN A 14 -5.62 -10.09 -10.91
C ASN A 14 -4.13 -10.31 -10.58
N ARG A 15 -3.30 -10.58 -11.60
CA ARG A 15 -1.83 -10.63 -11.47
C ARG A 15 -1.26 -9.31 -10.94
N CYS A 16 -1.79 -8.18 -11.38
CA CYS A 16 -1.40 -6.84 -10.97
C CYS A 16 -1.66 -6.63 -9.48
N ARG A 17 -2.82 -7.10 -8.98
CA ARG A 17 -3.16 -7.08 -7.54
C ARG A 17 -2.21 -7.94 -6.72
N THR A 18 -1.91 -9.15 -7.18
CA THR A 18 -0.95 -10.03 -6.51
C THR A 18 0.45 -9.41 -6.44
N GLU A 19 0.91 -8.80 -7.55
CA GLU A 19 2.20 -8.10 -7.55
C GLU A 19 2.21 -6.87 -6.64
N ALA A 20 1.12 -6.09 -6.59
CA ALA A 20 1.00 -4.97 -5.66
C ALA A 20 1.15 -5.42 -4.19
N LEU A 21 0.44 -6.49 -3.81
CA LEU A 21 0.54 -7.04 -2.46
C LEU A 21 1.94 -7.58 -2.16
N LYS A 22 2.61 -8.24 -3.11
CA LYS A 22 4.00 -8.68 -2.94
C LYS A 22 4.97 -7.52 -2.78
N VAL A 23 4.79 -6.43 -3.53
CA VAL A 23 5.65 -5.24 -3.40
C VAL A 23 5.49 -4.63 -2.02
N VAL A 24 4.25 -4.52 -1.54
CA VAL A 24 3.95 -3.96 -0.21
C VAL A 24 4.45 -4.87 0.90
N ALA A 25 4.25 -6.18 0.79
CA ALA A 25 4.70 -7.16 1.78
C ALA A 25 6.23 -7.21 1.93
N LYS A 26 6.98 -6.76 0.91
CA LYS A 26 8.45 -6.68 0.92
C LYS A 26 8.98 -5.37 1.48
N ALA A 27 8.13 -4.37 1.72
CA ALA A 27 8.57 -3.11 2.26
C ALA A 27 8.84 -3.25 3.77
N ASP A 28 9.94 -2.66 4.21
CA ASP A 28 10.33 -2.65 5.62
C ASP A 28 9.28 -1.92 6.48
N GLY A 29 9.06 -2.45 7.69
CA GLY A 29 8.14 -1.88 8.67
C GLY A 29 6.67 -2.26 8.47
N VAL A 30 6.31 -2.96 7.38
CA VAL A 30 4.92 -3.39 7.14
C VAL A 30 4.54 -4.53 8.08
N ASN A 31 3.43 -4.35 8.79
CA ASN A 31 2.89 -5.34 9.73
C ASN A 31 1.57 -5.93 9.23
N PHE A 32 0.72 -5.10 8.63
CA PHE A 32 -0.51 -5.52 7.96
C PHE A 32 -0.68 -4.84 6.62
N LEU A 33 -1.33 -5.53 5.69
CA LEU A 33 -1.71 -4.99 4.40
C LEU A 33 -3.05 -5.59 3.95
N GLY A 34 -3.79 -4.85 3.14
CA GLY A 34 -5.09 -5.27 2.62
C GLY A 34 -5.50 -4.51 1.37
N LEU A 35 -6.51 -5.04 0.69
CA LEU A 35 -7.17 -4.36 -0.44
C LEU A 35 -8.55 -3.86 0.00
N GLU A 36 -8.81 -2.59 -0.26
CA GLU A 36 -10.09 -1.92 -0.01
C GLU A 36 -10.62 -1.25 -1.29
N GLY A 37 -11.86 -0.77 -1.22
CA GLY A 37 -12.58 -0.17 -2.34
C GLY A 37 -13.46 -1.18 -3.08
N GLN A 38 -14.52 -0.70 -3.75
CA GLN A 38 -15.45 -1.57 -4.48
C GLN A 38 -14.75 -2.37 -5.57
N ASN A 39 -13.72 -1.80 -6.20
CA ASN A 39 -12.96 -2.43 -7.28
C ASN A 39 -11.60 -2.96 -6.81
N LYS A 40 -11.36 -3.00 -5.49
CA LYS A 40 -10.08 -3.38 -4.87
C LYS A 40 -8.91 -2.55 -5.40
N GLU A 41 -9.16 -1.25 -5.60
CA GLU A 41 -8.22 -0.29 -6.16
C GLU A 41 -7.37 0.41 -5.08
N LYS A 42 -7.69 0.22 -3.80
CA LYS A 42 -6.93 0.79 -2.68
C LYS A 42 -6.13 -0.29 -1.97
N VAL A 43 -4.86 -0.02 -1.72
CA VAL A 43 -3.99 -0.79 -0.85
C VAL A 43 -3.90 -0.06 0.49
N VAL A 44 -4.27 -0.74 1.56
CA VAL A 44 -4.10 -0.27 2.93
C VAL A 44 -2.90 -0.96 3.54
N VAL A 45 -2.06 -0.20 4.22
CA VAL A 45 -0.84 -0.67 4.88
C VAL A 45 -0.83 -0.14 6.29
N ILE A 46 -0.54 -1.01 7.25
CA ILE A 46 -0.30 -0.65 8.64
C ILE A 46 1.08 -1.14 9.02
N GLY A 47 1.90 -0.27 9.58
CA GLY A 47 3.28 -0.60 9.91
C GLY A 47 3.98 0.47 10.73
N ASP A 48 5.18 0.17 11.19
CA ASP A 48 6.04 1.09 11.94
C ASP A 48 7.27 1.43 11.10
N GLY A 49 7.54 2.72 10.88
CA GLY A 49 8.67 3.16 10.07
C GLY A 49 8.51 2.92 8.56
N VAL A 50 7.28 2.78 8.05
CA VAL A 50 7.03 2.55 6.63
C VAL A 50 7.22 3.84 5.83
N ASP A 51 8.16 3.83 4.88
CA ASP A 51 8.33 4.94 3.93
C ASP A 51 7.25 4.90 2.83
N ALA A 52 6.22 5.72 3.01
CA ALA A 52 5.10 5.83 2.07
C ALA A 52 5.52 6.30 0.67
N VAL A 53 6.55 7.15 0.55
CA VAL A 53 7.01 7.70 -0.73
C VAL A 53 7.77 6.65 -1.51
N ASN A 54 8.68 5.93 -0.85
CA ASN A 54 9.41 4.83 -1.47
C ASN A 54 8.43 3.70 -1.87
N LEU A 55 7.48 3.36 -1.00
CA LEU A 55 6.45 2.36 -1.30
C LEU A 55 5.62 2.74 -2.53
N ALA A 56 5.11 3.97 -2.59
CA ALA A 56 4.35 4.48 -3.74
C ALA A 56 5.21 4.46 -5.02
N THR A 57 6.49 4.83 -4.91
CA THR A 57 7.43 4.81 -6.04
C THR A 57 7.64 3.40 -6.59
N ASN A 58 7.77 2.40 -5.71
CA ASN A 58 7.92 1.00 -6.13
C ASN A 58 6.66 0.45 -6.80
N LEU A 59 5.48 0.82 -6.32
CA LEU A 59 4.21 0.47 -6.95
C LEU A 59 4.04 1.12 -8.33
N ARG A 60 4.42 2.40 -8.48
CA ARG A 60 4.44 3.09 -9.79
C ARG A 60 5.33 2.39 -10.81
N LYS A 61 6.49 1.88 -10.38
CA LYS A 61 7.45 1.20 -11.26
C LYS A 61 7.00 -0.21 -11.66
N LYS A 62 6.41 -0.98 -10.74
CA LYS A 62 6.16 -2.42 -10.92
C LYS A 62 4.72 -2.79 -11.28
N VAL A 63 3.76 -1.94 -10.91
CA VAL A 63 2.33 -2.27 -11.02
C VAL A 63 1.62 -1.28 -11.94
N GLY A 64 1.65 0.00 -11.59
CA GLY A 64 0.88 1.01 -12.31
C GLY A 64 0.73 2.31 -11.52
N HIS A 65 0.00 3.26 -12.10
CA HIS A 65 -0.20 4.58 -11.50
C HIS A 65 -0.66 4.44 -10.04
N THR A 66 0.03 5.14 -9.14
CA THR A 66 -0.22 5.06 -7.70
C THR A 66 -0.30 6.45 -7.09
N GLU A 67 -1.30 6.68 -6.26
CA GLU A 67 -1.51 7.91 -5.49
C GLU A 67 -1.52 7.60 -4.00
N ILE A 68 -0.84 8.42 -3.21
CA ILE A 68 -0.94 8.36 -1.75
C ILE A 68 -2.19 9.15 -1.37
N ILE A 69 -3.18 8.45 -0.83
CA ILE A 69 -4.46 9.06 -0.44
C ILE A 69 -4.38 9.61 0.98
N SER A 70 -3.75 8.87 1.89
CA SER A 70 -3.59 9.31 3.27
C SER A 70 -2.42 8.61 3.96
N VAL A 71 -1.78 9.34 4.86
CA VAL A 71 -0.83 8.81 5.84
C VAL A 71 -1.25 9.36 7.20
N ALA A 72 -1.64 8.49 8.11
CA ALA A 72 -2.08 8.87 9.45
C ALA A 72 -1.38 8.02 10.50
N ALA A 73 -1.21 8.56 11.71
CA ALA A 73 -0.84 7.75 12.86
C ALA A 73 -1.93 6.68 13.11
N HIS A 74 -1.50 5.48 13.46
CA HIS A 74 -2.37 4.38 13.81
C HIS A 74 -2.06 3.97 15.24
N ASP A 75 -2.87 4.43 16.19
CA ASP A 75 -2.79 3.95 17.56
C ASP A 75 -3.59 2.65 17.67
N SER A 76 -2.86 1.53 17.79
CA SER A 76 -3.44 0.26 18.23
C SER A 76 -3.75 0.40 19.72
N LYS A 77 -5.01 0.65 20.05
CA LYS A 77 -5.50 0.71 21.43
C LYS A 77 -5.65 -0.68 22.03
#